data_AF-A0A965APB1-F1
#
_entry.id   AF-A0A965APB1-F1
#
_cell.length_a   1.000
_cell.length_b   1.000
_cell.length_c   1.000
_cell.angle_alpha   90.00
_cell.angle_beta   90.00
_cell.angle_gamma   90.00
#
_symmetry.space_group_name_H-M   'P 1'
#
loop_
_entity.id
_entity.type
_entity.pdbx_description
1 polymer ?
#
loop_
_entity_poly.entity_id
_entity_poly.type
_entity_poly.pdbx_seq_one_letter_code
_entity_poly.pdbx_strand_id
1 'polypeptide(L)'
;RIHGMNESKSDLDEIVMTSLEKAGLLEEVKDRLEEPGTGLSGGQQQRLCIARAIAVSPEIILMDEPCSALDPIATARIEELIENLRERYTIVIVTHSMQQAARVSQRTAFFHLGNLVEVDDTEQMFTNPSDERTQGYITGRYG
;
A
#
# COMPACT_ATOMS: atom_id res chain seq x y z
N ARG A 1 10.72 7.69 -19.31
CA ARG A 1 10.77 7.08 -20.66
C ARG A 1 11.09 5.61 -20.46
N ILE A 2 10.06 4.79 -20.25
CA ILE A 2 10.15 3.34 -20.07
C ILE A 2 9.49 2.76 -21.32
N HIS A 3 10.20 1.89 -22.04
CA HIS A 3 9.76 1.15 -23.24
C HIS A 3 9.45 1.97 -24.51
N GLY A 4 10.24 1.70 -25.57
CA GLY A 4 10.24 2.42 -26.85
C GLY A 4 9.02 2.21 -27.75
N MET A 5 7.82 2.48 -27.26
CA MET A 5 6.65 2.73 -28.08
C MET A 5 6.29 4.22 -27.96
N ASN A 6 6.07 4.90 -29.08
CA ASN A 6 5.54 6.26 -29.05
C ASN A 6 4.08 6.18 -28.58
N GLU A 7 3.87 6.22 -27.26
CA GLU A 7 2.54 6.38 -26.67
C GLU A 7 1.99 7.72 -27.15
N SER A 8 0.85 7.66 -27.83
CA SER A 8 0.13 8.87 -28.21
C SER A 8 -0.34 9.59 -26.95
N LYS A 9 -0.61 10.90 -27.04
CA LYS A 9 -1.16 11.64 -25.91
C LYS A 9 -2.44 10.98 -25.37
N SER A 10 -3.28 10.45 -26.26
CA SER A 10 -4.49 9.72 -25.88
C SER A 10 -4.20 8.46 -25.07
N ASP A 11 -3.13 7.72 -25.38
CA ASP A 11 -2.77 6.49 -24.63
C ASP A 11 -2.30 6.86 -23.22
N LEU A 12 -1.50 7.93 -23.10
CA LEU A 12 -1.07 8.44 -21.80
C LEU A 12 -2.25 8.93 -20.95
N ASP A 13 -3.18 9.66 -21.56
CA ASP A 13 -4.38 10.14 -20.88
C ASP A 13 -5.23 8.94 -20.39
N GLU A 14 -5.37 7.89 -21.19
CA GLU A 14 -6.08 6.66 -20.80
C GLU A 14 -5.40 5.95 -19.62
N ILE A 15 -4.07 5.83 -19.64
CA ILE A 15 -3.30 5.24 -18.53
C ILE A 15 -3.51 6.04 -17.26
N VAL A 16 -3.44 7.37 -17.32
CA VAL A 16 -3.64 8.25 -16.17
C VAL A 16 -5.04 8.07 -15.60
N MET A 17 -6.07 8.18 -16.43
CA MET A 17 -7.47 8.07 -15.98
C MET A 17 -7.77 6.70 -15.38
N THR A 18 -7.33 5.62 -16.04
CA THR A 18 -7.48 4.24 -15.53
C THR A 18 -6.75 4.04 -14.21
N SER A 19 -5.56 4.64 -14.05
CA SER A 19 -4.79 4.52 -12.81
C SER A 19 -5.43 5.28 -11.66
N LEU A 20 -5.97 6.47 -11.91
CA LEU A 20 -6.72 7.25 -10.94
C LEU A 20 -8.02 6.55 -10.53
N GLU A 21 -8.70 5.89 -11.46
CA GLU A 21 -9.91 5.10 -11.19
C GLU A 21 -9.58 3.87 -10.33
N LYS A 22 -8.56 3.10 -10.71
CA LYS A 22 -8.09 1.94 -9.92
C LYS A 22 -7.64 2.33 -8.51
N ALA A 23 -7.08 3.52 -8.34
CA ALA A 23 -6.72 4.06 -7.03
C ALA A 23 -7.92 4.67 -6.26
N GLY A 24 -9.14 4.62 -6.82
CA GLY A 24 -10.35 5.19 -6.22
C GLY A 24 -10.27 6.70 -6.03
N LEU A 25 -9.49 7.42 -6.86
CA LEU A 25 -9.22 8.85 -6.72
C LEU A 25 -9.89 9.71 -7.80
N LEU A 26 -10.19 9.14 -8.98
CA LEU A 26 -10.64 9.89 -10.17
C LEU A 26 -11.79 10.87 -9.88
N GLU A 27 -12.87 10.39 -9.25
CA GLU A 27 -14.06 11.23 -8.96
C GLU A 27 -13.76 12.42 -8.06
N GLU A 28 -12.72 12.35 -7.23
CA GLU A 28 -12.34 13.42 -6.32
C GLU A 28 -11.41 14.47 -6.96
N VAL A 29 -10.75 14.14 -8.08
CA VAL A 29 -9.71 14.98 -8.69
C VAL A 29 -9.93 15.32 -10.17
N LYS A 30 -10.92 14.73 -10.82
CA LYS A 30 -11.20 14.89 -12.27
C LYS A 30 -11.32 16.35 -12.73
N ASP A 31 -11.85 17.23 -11.89
CA ASP A 31 -12.05 18.66 -12.22
C ASP A 31 -10.81 19.52 -11.97
N ARG A 32 -9.72 18.92 -11.45
CA ARG A 32 -8.49 19.61 -11.04
C ARG A 32 -7.21 18.85 -11.35
N LEU A 33 -7.19 18.09 -12.44
CA LEU A 33 -6.04 17.27 -12.86
C LEU A 33 -4.74 18.08 -13.08
N GLU A 34 -4.88 19.35 -13.46
CA GLU A 34 -3.75 20.26 -13.71
C GLU A 34 -3.26 20.98 -12.43
N GLU A 35 -3.94 20.80 -11.30
CA GLU A 35 -3.55 21.45 -10.05
C GLU A 35 -2.41 20.69 -9.34
N PRO A 36 -1.55 21.38 -8.58
CA PRO A 36 -0.49 20.74 -7.81
C PRO A 36 -1.04 19.73 -6.79
N GLY A 37 -0.48 18.52 -6.77
CA GLY A 37 -0.85 17.47 -5.83
C GLY A 37 -0.66 17.82 -4.34
N THR A 38 0.11 18.88 -4.03
CA THR A 38 0.26 19.41 -2.67
C THR A 38 -1.04 19.97 -2.09
N GLY A 39 -2.04 20.28 -2.93
CA GLY A 39 -3.37 20.71 -2.51
C GLY A 39 -4.31 19.58 -2.10
N LEU A 40 -3.89 18.31 -2.26
CA LEU A 40 -4.66 17.13 -1.88
C LEU A 40 -4.51 16.81 -0.40
N SER A 41 -5.52 16.17 0.21
CA SER A 41 -5.38 15.61 1.56
C SER A 41 -4.34 14.49 1.62
N GLY A 42 -3.80 14.17 2.80
CA GLY A 42 -2.80 13.10 2.93
C GLY A 42 -3.25 11.76 2.32
N GLY A 43 -4.50 11.36 2.54
CA GLY A 43 -5.05 10.13 1.95
C GLY A 43 -5.23 10.20 0.43
N GLN A 44 -5.53 11.38 -0.11
CA GLN A 44 -5.58 11.60 -1.57
C GLN A 44 -4.17 11.57 -2.19
N GLN A 45 -3.19 12.19 -1.54
CA GLN A 45 -1.78 12.14 -1.97
C GLN A 45 -1.26 10.71 -1.99
N GLN A 46 -1.61 9.91 -0.96
CA GLN A 46 -1.21 8.50 -0.91
C GLN A 46 -1.85 7.68 -2.03
N ARG A 47 -3.16 7.87 -2.28
CA ARG A 47 -3.83 7.23 -3.44
C ARG A 47 -3.22 7.67 -4.77
N LEU A 48 -2.82 8.93 -4.91
CA LEU A 48 -2.13 9.41 -6.11
C LEU A 48 -0.75 8.75 -6.28
N CYS A 49 0.00 8.55 -5.19
CA CYS A 49 1.25 7.79 -5.20
C CYS A 49 1.03 6.34 -5.64
N ILE A 50 -0.05 5.69 -5.17
CA ILE A 50 -0.42 4.33 -5.59
C ILE A 50 -0.84 4.32 -7.06
N ALA A 51 -1.66 5.27 -7.52
CA ALA A 51 -2.04 5.44 -8.93
C ALA A 51 -0.79 5.51 -9.83
N ARG A 52 0.21 6.31 -9.42
CA ARG A 52 1.49 6.42 -10.13
C ARG A 52 2.25 5.10 -10.18
N ALA A 53 2.23 4.31 -9.11
CA ALA A 53 2.89 3.01 -9.07
C ALA A 53 2.21 1.98 -10.00
N ILE A 54 0.88 1.97 -10.07
CA ILE A 54 0.13 1.02 -10.91
C ILE A 54 0.01 1.44 -12.37
N ALA A 55 0.29 2.70 -12.70
CA ALA A 55 0.25 3.21 -14.08
C ALA A 55 1.19 2.48 -15.03
N VAL A 56 2.30 1.91 -14.51
CA VAL A 56 3.24 1.10 -15.28
C VAL A 56 2.89 -0.39 -15.30
N SER A 57 1.73 -0.78 -14.75
CA SER A 57 1.25 -2.16 -14.65
C SER A 57 2.32 -3.14 -14.13
N PRO A 58 2.87 -2.90 -12.92
CA PRO A 58 3.94 -3.73 -12.37
C PRO A 58 3.44 -5.13 -12.00
N GLU A 59 4.36 -6.09 -11.84
CA GLU A 59 4.02 -7.40 -11.24
C GLU A 59 4.04 -7.35 -9.70
N ILE A 60 4.89 -6.48 -9.13
CA ILE A 60 5.11 -6.32 -7.69
C ILE A 60 5.01 -4.85 -7.30
N ILE A 61 4.28 -4.56 -6.22
CA ILE A 61 4.19 -3.24 -5.60
C ILE A 61 4.85 -3.31 -4.22
N LEU A 62 5.82 -2.42 -3.99
CA LEU A 62 6.44 -2.23 -2.68
C LEU A 62 5.81 -1.00 -2.01
N MET A 63 5.32 -1.16 -0.78
CA MET A 63 4.75 -0.09 0.01
C MET A 63 5.50 0.06 1.32
N ASP A 64 6.12 1.22 1.51
CA ASP A 64 6.79 1.58 2.75
C ASP A 64 5.86 2.46 3.59
N GLU A 65 5.38 1.92 4.71
CA GLU A 65 4.56 2.59 5.72
C GLU A 65 3.33 3.32 5.15
N PRO A 66 2.43 2.64 4.41
CA PRO A 66 1.46 3.29 3.53
C PRO A 66 0.40 4.13 4.25
N CYS A 67 0.23 3.97 5.57
CA CYS A 67 -0.78 4.70 6.36
C CYS A 67 -0.22 5.48 7.56
N SER A 68 1.11 5.60 7.69
CA SER A 68 1.76 6.13 8.91
C SER A 68 1.39 7.57 9.31
N ALA A 69 0.89 8.38 8.38
CA ALA A 69 0.51 9.78 8.61
C ALA A 69 -0.96 10.07 8.30
N LEU A 70 -1.81 9.04 8.25
CA LEU A 70 -3.21 9.16 7.84
C LEU A 70 -4.15 9.09 9.05
N ASP A 71 -5.27 9.81 8.98
CA ASP A 71 -6.36 9.62 9.93
C ASP A 71 -7.01 8.22 9.74
N PRO A 72 -7.83 7.75 10.70
CA PRO A 72 -8.43 6.42 10.61
C PRO A 72 -9.33 6.20 9.38
N ILE A 73 -10.01 7.23 8.89
CA ILE A 73 -10.91 7.12 7.73
C ILE A 73 -10.07 6.97 6.46
N ALA A 74 -9.02 7.79 6.31
CA ALA A 74 -8.08 7.69 5.20
C ALA A 74 -7.32 6.36 5.23
N THR A 75 -6.92 5.89 6.41
CA THR A 75 -6.28 4.57 6.60
C THR A 75 -7.16 3.45 6.08
N ALA A 76 -8.44 3.41 6.48
CA ALA A 76 -9.38 2.37 6.04
C ALA A 76 -9.55 2.36 4.51
N ARG A 77 -9.62 3.54 3.87
CA ARG A 77 -9.70 3.65 2.41
C ARG A 77 -8.45 3.11 1.70
N ILE A 78 -7.26 3.36 2.26
CA ILE A 78 -6.01 2.81 1.70
C ILE A 78 -5.95 1.31 1.90
N GLU A 79 -6.37 0.79 3.05
CA GLU A 79 -6.43 -0.66 3.32
C GLU A 79 -7.41 -1.36 2.35
N GLU A 80 -8.58 -0.78 2.11
CA GLU A 80 -9.54 -1.27 1.11
C GLU A 80 -8.97 -1.23 -0.31
N LEU A 81 -8.21 -0.18 -0.65
CA LEU A 81 -7.54 -0.11 -1.94
C LEU A 81 -6.47 -1.22 -2.08
N ILE A 82 -5.66 -1.45 -1.05
CA ILE A 82 -4.66 -2.53 -1.04
C ILE A 82 -5.34 -3.89 -1.25
N GLU A 83 -6.47 -4.10 -0.57
CA GLU A 83 -7.28 -5.32 -0.68
C GLU A 83 -7.81 -5.56 -2.10
N ASN A 84 -8.24 -4.51 -2.80
CA ASN A 84 -8.64 -4.62 -4.20
C ASN A 84 -7.45 -4.85 -5.14
N LEU A 85 -6.31 -4.22 -4.86
CA LEU A 85 -5.11 -4.33 -5.70
C LEU A 85 -4.44 -5.70 -5.59
N ARG A 86 -4.48 -6.36 -4.43
CA ARG A 86 -3.84 -7.68 -4.24
C ARG A 86 -4.42 -8.79 -5.13
N GLU A 87 -5.63 -8.62 -5.67
CA GLU A 87 -6.20 -9.56 -6.63
C GLU A 87 -5.41 -9.62 -7.95
N ARG A 88 -4.64 -8.56 -8.25
CA ARG A 88 -3.93 -8.39 -9.54
C ARG A 88 -2.42 -8.25 -9.38
N TYR A 89 -1.97 -7.82 -8.22
CA TYR A 89 -0.57 -7.49 -7.94
C TYR A 89 -0.04 -8.27 -6.75
N THR A 90 1.24 -8.62 -6.78
CA THR A 90 1.94 -9.03 -5.56
C THR A 90 2.29 -7.76 -4.77
N ILE A 91 1.84 -7.65 -3.52
CA ILE A 91 2.09 -6.47 -2.69
C ILE A 91 2.98 -6.86 -1.51
N VAL A 92 4.06 -6.11 -1.31
CA VAL A 92 4.93 -6.23 -0.13
C VAL A 92 4.83 -4.93 0.66
N ILE A 93 4.44 -5.03 1.93
CA ILE A 93 4.26 -3.88 2.81
C ILE A 93 5.29 -3.96 3.93
N VAL A 94 6.01 -2.86 4.15
CA VAL A 94 6.80 -2.62 5.35
C VAL A 94 5.98 -1.72 6.26
N THR A 95 5.69 -2.16 7.49
CA THR A 95 4.90 -1.39 8.44
C THR A 95 5.27 -1.73 9.88
N HIS A 96 5.24 -0.71 10.74
CA HIS A 96 5.27 -0.86 12.20
C HIS A 96 3.85 -0.93 12.80
N SER A 97 2.81 -0.71 11.99
CA SER A 97 1.43 -0.89 12.45
C SER A 97 1.04 -2.36 12.44
N MET A 98 1.06 -2.97 13.62
CA MET A 98 0.60 -4.35 13.81
C MET A 98 -0.86 -4.53 13.38
N GLN A 99 -1.71 -3.53 13.63
CA GLN A 99 -3.11 -3.60 13.26
C GLN A 99 -3.31 -3.56 11.73
N GLN A 100 -2.52 -2.76 11.01
CA GLN A 100 -2.53 -2.78 9.55
C GLN A 100 -2.04 -4.14 9.05
N ALA A 101 -0.88 -4.59 9.52
CA ALA A 101 -0.30 -5.87 9.11
C ALA A 101 -1.30 -7.02 9.30
N ALA A 102 -1.99 -7.07 10.43
CA ALA A 102 -3.02 -8.07 10.72
C ALA A 102 -4.26 -7.99 9.82
N ARG A 103 -4.64 -6.79 9.34
CA ARG A 103 -5.84 -6.61 8.51
C ARG A 103 -5.63 -6.88 7.03
N VAL A 104 -4.47 -6.50 6.48
CA VAL A 104 -4.28 -6.51 5.01
C VAL A 104 -3.31 -7.59 4.50
N SER A 105 -2.56 -8.24 5.39
CA SER A 105 -1.55 -9.23 5.00
C SER A 105 -2.11 -10.65 5.05
N GLN A 106 -1.60 -11.52 4.18
CA GLN A 106 -1.88 -12.96 4.22
C GLN A 106 -0.72 -13.72 4.89
N ARG A 107 0.50 -13.21 4.72
CA ARG A 107 1.72 -13.75 5.30
C ARG A 107 2.53 -12.61 5.90
N THR A 108 3.08 -12.79 7.09
CA THR A 108 3.82 -11.75 7.82
C THR A 108 5.22 -12.22 8.14
N ALA A 109 6.20 -11.34 7.93
CA ALA A 109 7.59 -11.54 8.30
C ALA A 109 7.97 -10.55 9.41
N PHE A 110 8.41 -11.05 10.56
CA PHE A 110 8.89 -10.21 11.65
C PHE A 110 10.41 -10.05 11.59
N PHE A 111 10.87 -8.80 11.52
CA PHE A 111 12.27 -8.44 11.60
C PHE A 111 12.59 -7.81 12.95
N HIS A 112 13.69 -8.24 13.58
CA HIS A 112 14.20 -7.64 14.81
C HIS A 112 15.71 -7.45 14.72
N LEU A 113 16.18 -6.21 14.91
CA LEU A 113 17.60 -5.84 14.86
C LEU A 113 18.31 -6.36 13.59
N GLY A 114 17.64 -6.23 12.44
CA GLY A 114 18.17 -6.65 11.14
C GLY A 114 18.06 -8.16 10.85
N ASN A 115 17.52 -8.96 11.77
CA ASN A 115 17.34 -10.39 11.59
C ASN A 115 15.88 -10.72 11.29
N LEU A 116 15.65 -11.57 10.29
CA LEU A 116 14.35 -12.20 10.07
C LEU A 116 14.14 -13.24 11.18
N VAL A 117 13.24 -12.92 12.10
CA VAL A 117 12.99 -13.74 13.30
C VAL A 117 11.99 -14.84 12.99
N GLU A 118 10.89 -14.48 12.33
CA GLU A 118 9.78 -15.40 12.09
C GLU A 118 9.03 -15.01 10.81
N VAL A 119 8.57 -16.00 10.06
CA VAL A 119 7.70 -15.83 8.88
C VAL A 119 6.65 -16.91 8.90
N ASP A 120 5.39 -16.50 8.97
CA ASP A 120 4.26 -17.42 8.93
C ASP A 120 3.02 -16.74 8.34
N ASP A 121 1.93 -17.49 8.23
CA ASP A 121 0.61 -16.95 7.94
C ASP A 121 0.27 -15.87 8.97
N THR A 122 -0.32 -14.77 8.49
CA THR A 122 -0.59 -13.60 9.33
C THR A 122 -1.44 -13.97 10.55
N GLU A 123 -2.46 -14.82 10.38
CA GLU A 123 -3.28 -15.30 11.50
C GLU A 123 -2.45 -16.04 12.57
N GLN A 124 -1.55 -16.94 12.16
CA GLN A 124 -0.68 -17.68 13.07
C GLN A 124 0.25 -16.73 13.83
N MET A 125 0.89 -15.79 13.12
CA MET A 125 1.80 -14.79 13.69
C MET A 125 1.12 -13.98 14.79
N PHE A 126 -0.14 -13.55 14.59
CA PHE A 126 -0.85 -12.67 15.52
C PHE A 126 -1.63 -13.41 16.62
N THR A 127 -1.85 -14.72 16.51
CA THR A 127 -2.62 -15.50 17.50
C THR A 127 -1.74 -16.42 18.36
N ASN A 128 -0.78 -17.12 17.74
CA ASN A 128 0.09 -18.08 18.41
C ASN A 128 1.48 -18.14 17.75
N PRO A 129 2.28 -17.06 17.83
CA PRO A 129 3.61 -17.04 17.24
C PRO A 129 4.53 -18.09 17.88
N SER A 130 5.46 -18.62 17.09
CA SER A 130 6.39 -19.67 17.49
C SER A 130 7.65 -19.12 18.17
N ASP A 131 8.02 -17.86 17.93
CA ASP A 131 9.18 -17.21 18.57
C ASP A 131 8.76 -16.25 19.69
N GLU A 132 9.42 -16.35 20.85
CA GLU A 132 9.13 -15.51 22.03
C GLU A 132 9.31 -14.01 21.76
N ARG A 133 10.22 -13.62 20.84
CA ARG A 133 10.44 -12.22 20.46
C ARG A 133 9.26 -11.67 19.67
N THR A 134 8.74 -12.46 18.74
CA THR A 134 7.50 -12.14 17.99
C THR A 134 6.34 -11.97 18.96
N GLN A 135 6.15 -12.92 19.88
CA GLN A 135 5.10 -12.85 20.90
C GLN A 135 5.23 -11.59 21.76
N GLY A 136 6.44 -11.29 22.23
CA GLY A 136 6.67 -10.11 23.06
C GLY A 136 6.47 -8.80 22.32
N TYR A 137 6.79 -8.72 21.03
CA TYR A 137 6.54 -7.53 20.22
C TYR A 137 5.04 -7.31 19.99
N ILE A 138 4.30 -8.35 19.59
CA ILE A 138 2.86 -8.27 19.32
C ILE A 138 2.06 -7.93 20.58
N THR A 139 2.46 -8.47 21.74
CA THR A 139 1.82 -8.19 23.03
C THR A 139 2.26 -6.86 23.66
N GLY A 140 3.19 -6.12 23.03
CA GLY A 140 3.72 -4.85 23.54
C GLY A 140 4.65 -4.99 24.76
N ARG A 141 5.18 -6.20 25.02
CA ARG A 141 6.24 -6.43 26.02
C ARG A 141 7.60 -5.95 25.56
N TYR A 142 7.82 -5.88 24.24
CA TYR A 142 9.00 -5.27 23.63
C TYR A 142 8.55 -4.09 22.75
N GLY A 143 9.01 -2.89 23.11
CA GLY A 143 8.80 -1.62 22.42
C GLY A 143 9.92 -0.67 22.75
#